data_AF-A0A7K3GM93-F1
#
_entry.id   AF-A0A7K3GM93-F1
#
_cell.length_a   1.000
_cell.length_b   1.000
_cell.length_c   1.000
_cell.angle_alpha   90.00
_cell.angle_beta   90.00
_cell.angle_gamma   90.00
#
_symmetry.space_group_name_H-M   'P 1'
#
loop_
_entity.id
_entity.type
_entity.pdbx_description
1 polymer ?
#
loop_
_entity_poly.entity_id
_entity_poly.type
_entity_poly.pdbx_seq_one_letter_code
_entity_poly.pdbx_strand_id
1 'polypeptide(L)' 'DSYADSRRTGSFILIDPNDGTTLTAGMAGESFATPEPVKDEADEDGWDF' A
#
# COMPACT_ATOMS: atom_id res chain seq x y z
N ASP A 1 16.60 4.18 -4.09
CA ASP A 1 15.95 4.52 -5.37
C ASP A 1 14.46 4.29 -5.22
N SER A 2 13.63 5.04 -5.94
CA SER A 2 12.18 4.78 -5.93
C SER A 2 11.89 3.45 -6.63
N TYR A 3 10.80 2.79 -6.26
CA TYR A 3 10.37 1.57 -6.94
C TYR A 3 9.98 1.82 -8.40
N ALA A 4 9.46 3.03 -8.71
CA ALA A 4 9.08 3.42 -10.07
C ALA A 4 10.29 3.50 -11.00
N ASP A 5 11.44 3.95 -10.48
CA ASP A 5 12.68 4.08 -11.25
C ASP A 5 13.45 2.75 -11.31
N SER A 6 13.47 1.99 -10.20
CA SER A 6 14.15 0.70 -10.14
C SER A 6 13.46 -0.28 -9.19
N ARG A 7 12.80 -1.28 -9.77
CA ARG A 7 12.16 -2.36 -9.01
C ARG A 7 13.13 -3.12 -8.10
N ARG A 8 14.38 -3.31 -8.54
CA ARG A 8 15.37 -4.12 -7.81
C ARG A 8 15.82 -3.45 -6.50
N THR A 9 15.99 -2.14 -6.51
CA THR A 9 16.49 -1.37 -5.35
C THR A 9 15.39 -0.65 -4.58
N GLY A 10 14.19 -0.52 -5.18
CA GLY A 10 13.02 0.06 -4.52
C GLY A 10 12.12 -0.97 -3.85
N SER A 11 12.29 -2.28 -4.07
CA SER A 11 11.57 -3.33 -3.36
C SER A 11 12.24 -3.68 -2.03
N PHE A 12 11.46 -3.92 -0.98
CA PHE A 12 11.97 -4.39 0.32
C PHE A 12 10.98 -5.32 1.04
N ILE A 13 11.48 -6.04 2.04
CA ILE A 13 10.67 -6.85 2.97
C ILE A 13 11.03 -6.49 4.41
N LEU A 14 10.04 -6.51 5.31
CA LEU A 14 10.23 -6.39 6.74
C LEU A 14 10.23 -7.77 7.37
N ILE A 15 11.27 -8.05 8.14
CA ILE A 15 11.48 -9.33 8.82
C ILE A 15 11.45 -9.09 10.32
N ASP A 16 10.71 -9.92 11.06
CA ASP A 16 10.77 -9.93 12.52
C ASP A 16 12.16 -10.43 12.96
N PRO A 17 12.90 -9.64 13.75
CA PRO A 17 14.23 -10.05 14.21
C PRO A 17 14.22 -11.21 15.21
N ASN A 18 13.08 -11.50 15.86
CA ASN A 18 12.98 -12.56 16.86
C ASN A 18 12.90 -13.96 16.24
N ASP A 19 12.20 -14.11 15.12
CA ASP A 19 11.93 -15.43 14.51
C ASP A 19 12.14 -15.50 12.99
N GLY A 20 12.44 -14.37 12.33
CA GLY A 20 12.65 -14.32 10.88
C GLY A 20 11.35 -14.30 10.05
N THR A 21 10.18 -14.18 10.67
CA THR A 21 8.90 -14.11 9.98
C THR A 21 8.84 -12.89 9.07
N THR A 22 8.33 -13.06 7.85
CA THR A 22 8.05 -11.93 6.96
C THR A 22 6.78 -11.22 7.41
N LEU A 23 6.92 -9.98 7.86
CA LEU A 23 5.81 -9.15 8.34
C LEU A 23 5.14 -8.39 7.20
N THR A 24 5.92 -7.96 6.20
CA THR A 24 5.44 -7.09 5.11
C THR A 24 6.38 -7.16 3.91
N ALA A 25 5.83 -6.98 2.73
CA ALA A 25 6.56 -6.60 1.53
C ALA A 25 6.15 -5.17 1.12
N GLY A 26 7.12 -4.34 0.73
CA GLY A 26 6.90 -2.92 0.45
C GLY A 26 7.70 -2.39 -0.73
N MET A 27 7.31 -1.18 -1.16
CA MET A 27 7.91 -0.43 -2.26
C MET A 27 8.30 0.96 -1.77
N ALA A 28 9.53 1.39 -2.05
CA ALA A 28 10.01 2.73 -1.72
C ALA A 28 9.41 3.76 -2.69
N GLY A 29 8.92 4.88 -2.16
CA GLY A 29 8.29 5.95 -2.95
C GLY A 29 7.02 6.45 -2.28
N GLU A 30 6.23 7.23 -3.02
CA GLU A 30 4.91 7.66 -2.55
C GLU A 30 3.98 6.45 -2.40
N SER A 31 3.24 6.45 -1.29
CA SER A 31 2.21 5.45 -1.05
C SER A 31 1.11 5.60 -2.11
N PHE A 32 0.84 4.53 -2.87
CA PHE A 32 -0.34 4.44 -3.74
C PHE A 32 -1.67 4.61 -2.98
N ALA A 33 -1.62 4.52 -1.66
CA ALA A 33 -2.76 4.54 -0.76
C ALA A 33 -3.02 5.92 -0.13
N THR A 34 -2.44 7.02 -0.63
CA THR A 34 -2.98 8.36 -0.28
C THR A 34 -4.38 8.41 -0.91
N PRO A 35 -5.45 8.20 -0.13
CA PRO A 35 -6.78 8.22 -0.71
C PRO A 35 -7.08 9.69 -1.02
N GLU A 36 -7.47 9.99 -2.26
CA GLU A 36 -8.23 11.20 -2.50
C GLU A 36 -9.42 11.15 -1.53
N PRO A 37 -9.65 12.19 -0.70
CA PRO A 37 -10.76 12.17 0.24
C PRO A 37 -12.04 11.93 -0.56
N VAL A 38 -12.76 10.86 -0.21
CA VAL A 38 -14.06 10.55 -0.82
C VAL A 38 -14.92 11.79 -0.61
N LYS A 39 -15.33 12.44 -1.71
CA LYS A 39 -16.43 13.39 -1.65
C LYS A 39 -17.65 12.59 -1.27
N ASP A 40 -18.21 12.86 -0.10
CA ASP A 40 -19.49 12.30 0.34
C ASP A 40 -20.60 12.74 -0.64
N GLU A 41 -20.75 12.02 -1.76
CA GLU A 41 -22.03 11.90 -2.45
C GLU A 41 -22.84 10.91 -1.62
N ALA A 42 -23.47 11.45 -0.58
CA ALA A 42 -24.40 10.72 0.25
C ALA A 42 -25.47 10.03 -0.60
N ASP A 43 -25.56 8.71 -0.43
CA ASP A 43 -26.79 7.93 -0.41
C ASP A 43 -27.72 7.97 -1.64
N GLU A 44 -27.42 7.29 -2.76
CA GLU A 44 -28.53 6.86 -3.67
C GLU A 44 -28.42 5.45 -4.28
N ASP A 45 -27.28 4.74 -4.22
CA ASP A 45 -27.20 3.39 -4.80
C ASP A 45 -27.09 2.31 -3.71
N GLY A 46 -28.21 2.10 -3.02
CA GLY A 46 -28.40 1.00 -2.08
C GLY A 46 -28.11 -0.35 -2.73
N TRP A 47 -27.22 -1.12 -2.11
CA TRP A 47 -26.92 -2.50 -2.49
C TRP A 47 -28.16 -3.36 -2.18
N ASP A 48 -28.88 -3.79 -3.20
CA ASP A 48 -29.99 -4.75 -3.08
C ASP A 48 -29.41 -6.18 -2.93
N PHE A 49 -29.17 -6.60 -1.68
CA PHE A 49 -28.84 -7.99 -1.32
C PHE A 49 -29.85 -8.54 -0.31
#